data_AF-A0A5S4FER5-F1
#
_entry.id   AF-A0A5S4FER5-F1
#
_cell.length_a   1.000
_cell.length_b   1.000
_cell.length_c   1.000
_cell.angle_alpha   90.00
_cell.angle_beta   90.00
_cell.angle_gamma   90.00
#
_symmetry.space_group_name_H-M   'P 1'
#
loop_
_entity.id
_entity.type
_entity.pdbx_description
1 polymer ?
#
loop_
_entity_poly.entity_id
_entity_poly.type
_entity_poly.pdbx_seq_one_letter_code
_entity_poly.pdbx_strand_id
1 'polypeptide(L)'
;MHRFDDPTVNFLPGQPVRIRVLSHEPWGLMAEIIGDEDVGCSVDMIAGGSVTGSGPSRREEFPPVGAEVDAVVQQVWRWRTDPPWIRLSIRRPDLDSFQWPCEYCLQPTTLSPGGDGVVIDVRSNDSSRVVQLTAHRACFSGHLHPESTERTRADILGQ
;
A
#
# COMPACT_ATOMS: atom_id res chain seq x y z
N MET A 1 27.38 5.72 -1.10
CA MET A 1 26.38 6.46 -1.91
C MET A 1 25.28 5.46 -2.23
N HIS A 2 24.23 5.44 -1.41
CA HIS A 2 23.07 4.54 -1.50
C HIS A 2 21.81 5.41 -1.49
N ARG A 3 21.67 6.29 -2.50
CA ARG A 3 20.61 7.33 -2.52
C ARG A 3 19.21 6.75 -2.74
N PHE A 4 19.12 5.48 -3.15
CA PHE A 4 17.87 4.80 -3.55
C PHE A 4 17.71 3.37 -3.04
N ASP A 5 18.60 2.90 -2.15
CA ASP A 5 18.51 1.54 -1.59
C ASP A 5 17.55 1.54 -0.38
N ASP A 6 16.30 1.88 -0.65
CA ASP A 6 15.20 1.68 0.29
C ASP A 6 14.63 0.27 0.01
N PRO A 7 14.78 -0.70 0.93
CA PRO A 7 14.28 -2.06 0.72
C PRO A 7 12.76 -2.06 0.48
N THR A 8 12.05 -1.01 0.89
CA THR A 8 10.62 -0.89 0.62
C THR A 8 10.29 -0.45 -0.80
N VAL A 9 11.26 -0.04 -1.64
CA VAL A 9 11.05 0.44 -3.02
C VAL A 9 10.26 -0.55 -3.88
N ASN A 10 10.33 -1.83 -3.53
CA ASN A 10 9.65 -2.91 -4.23
C ASN A 10 8.20 -3.13 -3.81
N PHE A 11 7.69 -2.38 -2.80
CA PHE A 11 6.31 -2.50 -2.34
C PHE A 11 5.45 -1.34 -2.79
N LEU A 12 4.30 -1.68 -3.38
CA LEU A 12 3.27 -0.73 -3.81
C LEU A 12 1.92 -1.10 -3.18
N PRO A 13 1.09 -0.12 -2.79
CA PRO A 13 -0.28 -0.38 -2.40
C PRO A 13 -1.04 -1.21 -3.43
N GLY A 14 -1.83 -2.18 -2.97
CA GLY A 14 -2.53 -3.14 -3.81
C GLY A 14 -1.71 -4.36 -4.22
N GLN A 15 -0.41 -4.39 -3.92
CA GLN A 15 0.44 -5.54 -4.19
C GLN A 15 0.11 -6.72 -3.24
N PRO A 16 -0.20 -7.91 -3.79
CA PRO A 16 -0.37 -9.10 -2.97
C PRO A 16 0.99 -9.57 -2.44
N VAL A 17 1.02 -9.97 -1.18
CA VAL A 17 2.20 -10.52 -0.49
C VAL A 17 1.77 -11.69 0.39
N ARG A 18 2.73 -12.52 0.79
CA ARG A 18 2.51 -13.57 1.79
C ARG A 18 3.25 -13.19 3.05
N ILE A 19 2.60 -13.34 4.19
CA ILE A 19 3.16 -12.96 5.49
C ILE A 19 3.15 -14.10 6.48
N ARG A 20 4.04 -14.02 7.47
CA ARG A 20 4.02 -14.85 8.67
C ARG A 20 3.69 -14.00 9.89
N VAL A 21 2.73 -14.44 10.69
CA VAL A 21 2.34 -13.73 11.93
C VAL A 21 3.40 -13.94 13.00
N LEU A 22 3.94 -12.85 13.55
CA LEU A 22 4.99 -12.88 14.56
C LEU A 22 4.44 -12.71 15.98
N SER A 23 3.53 -11.76 16.18
CA SER A 23 2.89 -11.52 17.48
C SER A 23 1.50 -10.92 17.31
N HIS A 24 0.70 -11.04 18.36
CA HIS A 24 -0.57 -10.33 18.49
C HIS A 24 -0.38 -9.10 19.34
N GLU A 25 -0.95 -7.99 18.89
CA GLU A 25 -0.89 -6.73 19.59
C GLU A 25 -2.30 -6.26 19.99
N PRO A 26 -2.41 -5.30 20.93
CA PRO A 26 -3.68 -4.67 21.27
C PRO A 26 -4.39 -3.99 20.10
N TRP A 27 -3.69 -3.67 19.01
CA TRP A 27 -4.22 -2.96 17.84
C TRP A 27 -4.27 -3.83 16.57
N GLY A 28 -3.66 -5.03 16.58
CA GLY A 28 -3.54 -5.85 15.37
C GLY A 28 -2.46 -6.93 15.49
N LEU A 29 -1.65 -7.07 14.45
CA LEU A 29 -0.66 -8.13 14.29
C LEU A 29 0.69 -7.55 13.87
N MET A 30 1.76 -8.06 14.47
CA MET A 30 3.08 -7.95 13.89
C MET A 30 3.29 -9.10 12.92
N ALA A 31 3.93 -8.82 11.80
CA ALA A 31 4.20 -9.82 10.77
C ALA A 31 5.56 -9.56 10.12
N GLU A 32 6.00 -10.54 9.33
CA GLU A 32 7.07 -10.38 8.35
C GLU A 32 6.55 -10.78 6.98
N ILE A 33 7.08 -10.16 5.94
CA ILE A 33 6.82 -10.53 4.55
C ILE A 33 7.78 -11.66 4.19
N ILE A 34 7.25 -12.79 3.73
CA ILE A 34 8.06 -13.96 3.37
C ILE A 34 8.88 -13.63 2.12
N GLY A 35 10.21 -13.74 2.23
CA GLY A 35 11.17 -13.38 1.19
C GLY A 35 11.72 -11.95 1.32
N ASP A 36 11.18 -11.13 2.22
CA ASP A 36 11.60 -9.76 2.50
C ASP A 36 11.57 -9.48 4.02
N GLU A 37 12.19 -10.38 4.80
CA GLU A 37 12.08 -10.40 6.27
C GLU A 37 12.73 -9.19 6.97
N ASP A 38 13.61 -8.47 6.29
CA ASP A 38 14.28 -7.26 6.82
C ASP A 38 13.35 -6.02 6.83
N VAL A 39 12.15 -6.12 6.25
CA VAL A 39 11.19 -5.02 6.18
C VAL A 39 10.13 -5.16 7.27
N GLY A 40 10.08 -4.19 8.18
CA GLY A 40 9.08 -4.15 9.23
C GLY A 40 7.66 -3.99 8.69
N CYS A 41 6.75 -4.88 9.10
CA CYS A 41 5.35 -4.79 8.68
C CYS A 41 4.35 -5.16 9.78
N SER A 42 3.13 -4.68 9.62
CA SER A 42 2.04 -4.95 10.55
C SER A 42 0.68 -4.93 9.86
N VAL A 43 -0.26 -5.68 10.42
CA VAL A 43 -1.68 -5.62 10.06
C VAL A 43 -2.43 -4.88 11.17
N ASP A 44 -3.03 -3.75 10.87
CA ASP A 44 -3.86 -3.02 11.82
C ASP A 44 -5.32 -3.46 11.66
N MET A 45 -5.87 -4.05 12.72
CA MET A 45 -7.15 -4.75 12.68
C MET A 45 -8.24 -4.03 13.45
N ILE A 46 -7.87 -3.08 14.31
CA ILE A 46 -8.78 -2.39 15.23
C ILE A 46 -9.03 -0.95 14.81
N ALA A 47 -8.08 -0.29 14.13
CA ALA A 47 -8.37 1.04 13.60
C ALA A 47 -9.43 0.92 12.49
N GLY A 48 -10.52 1.68 12.63
CA GLY A 48 -11.59 1.83 11.62
C GLY A 48 -11.14 2.51 10.31
N GLY A 49 -9.88 2.39 9.95
CA GLY A 49 -9.26 2.96 8.74
C GLY A 49 -9.26 2.01 7.55
N SER A 50 -10.13 1.00 7.52
CA SER A 50 -10.47 0.33 6.26
C SER A 50 -11.21 1.35 5.42
N VAL A 51 -10.53 1.93 4.43
CA VAL A 51 -11.21 2.74 3.41
C VAL A 51 -12.33 1.93 2.74
N THR A 52 -12.17 0.59 2.70
CA THR A 52 -13.14 -0.38 2.18
C THR A 52 -14.33 -0.66 3.09
N GLY A 53 -14.51 0.07 4.22
CA GLY A 53 -15.71 -0.01 5.04
C GLY A 53 -15.86 -1.27 5.90
N SER A 54 -14.84 -2.14 5.93
CA SER A 54 -14.82 -3.30 6.82
C SER A 54 -14.68 -2.82 8.27
N GLY A 55 -15.60 -3.24 9.15
CA GLY A 55 -15.60 -2.88 10.57
C GLY A 55 -14.34 -3.35 11.32
N PRO A 56 -14.18 -3.00 12.61
CA PRO A 56 -13.07 -3.51 13.41
C PRO A 56 -13.17 -5.04 13.50
N SER A 57 -12.06 -5.73 13.25
CA SER A 57 -12.00 -7.18 13.41
C SER A 57 -11.94 -7.52 14.89
N ARG A 58 -12.60 -8.60 15.29
CA ARG A 58 -12.51 -9.09 16.66
C ARG A 58 -11.19 -9.84 16.83
N ARG A 59 -10.61 -9.79 18.03
CA ARG A 59 -9.32 -10.45 18.30
C ARG A 59 -9.40 -11.97 18.08
N GLU A 60 -10.58 -12.57 18.25
CA GLU A 60 -10.82 -14.00 17.97
C GLU A 60 -10.69 -14.36 16.49
N GLU A 61 -10.75 -13.38 15.58
CA GLU A 61 -10.61 -13.56 14.13
C GLU A 61 -9.14 -13.46 13.67
N PHE A 62 -8.22 -13.18 14.59
CA PHE A 62 -6.81 -13.01 14.26
C PHE A 62 -6.19 -14.38 13.92
N PRO A 63 -5.46 -14.51 12.81
CA PRO A 63 -4.68 -15.71 12.54
C PRO A 63 -3.70 -15.99 13.68
N PRO A 64 -3.42 -17.25 14.03
CA PRO A 64 -2.53 -17.58 15.13
C PRO A 64 -1.07 -17.17 14.82
N VAL A 65 -0.28 -16.93 15.86
CA VAL A 65 1.17 -16.70 15.72
C VAL A 65 1.82 -17.89 15.02
N GLY A 66 2.69 -17.61 14.06
CA GLY A 66 3.33 -18.58 13.17
C GLY A 66 2.51 -18.95 11.94
N ALA A 67 1.24 -18.52 11.84
CA ALA A 67 0.46 -18.75 10.63
C ALA A 67 1.02 -17.97 9.44
N GLU A 68 0.99 -18.61 8.28
CA GLU A 68 1.20 -17.93 7.01
C GLU A 68 -0.12 -17.62 6.35
N VAL A 69 -0.31 -16.36 5.96
CA VAL A 69 -1.55 -15.88 5.33
C VAL A 69 -1.25 -14.95 4.17
N ASP A 70 -2.18 -14.87 3.24
CA ASP A 70 -2.14 -13.89 2.16
C ASP A 70 -2.51 -12.51 2.73
N ALA A 71 -1.80 -11.49 2.27
CA ALA A 71 -2.04 -10.10 2.62
C ALA A 71 -1.92 -9.20 1.37
N VAL A 72 -2.39 -7.98 1.49
CA VAL A 72 -2.18 -6.92 0.50
C VAL A 72 -1.48 -5.74 1.16
N VAL A 73 -0.53 -5.14 0.44
CA VAL A 73 0.10 -3.89 0.85
C VAL A 73 -0.95 -2.80 0.88
N GLN A 74 -1.19 -2.22 2.05
CA GLN A 74 -2.15 -1.13 2.22
C GLN A 74 -1.45 0.22 2.08
N GLN A 75 -0.34 0.41 2.81
CA GLN A 75 0.44 1.64 2.80
C GLN A 75 1.92 1.34 3.05
N VAL A 76 2.80 2.16 2.46
CA VAL A 76 4.25 2.10 2.70
C VAL A 76 4.68 3.41 3.36
N TRP A 77 5.09 3.35 4.63
CA TRP A 77 5.54 4.50 5.40
C TRP A 77 7.05 4.65 5.29
N ARG A 78 7.49 5.34 4.23
CA ARG A 78 8.93 5.58 3.95
C ARG A 78 9.52 6.78 4.70
N TRP A 79 8.69 7.75 5.08
CA TRP A 79 9.15 9.03 5.64
C TRP A 79 8.84 9.18 7.13
N ARG A 80 7.93 8.37 7.66
CA ARG A 80 7.38 8.52 9.02
C ARG A 80 8.12 7.68 10.06
N THR A 81 8.82 6.63 9.63
CA THR A 81 9.56 5.69 10.50
C THR A 81 10.93 5.40 9.88
N ASP A 82 11.93 5.17 10.74
CA ASP A 82 13.24 4.64 10.38
C ASP A 82 13.52 3.45 11.33
N PRO A 83 13.49 2.19 10.85
CA PRO A 83 13.39 1.79 9.44
C PRO A 83 11.99 2.02 8.82
N PRO A 84 11.88 2.00 7.48
CA PRO A 84 10.60 2.04 6.77
C PRO A 84 9.62 0.96 7.27
N TRP A 85 8.32 1.25 7.24
CA TRP A 85 7.29 0.36 7.76
C TRP A 85 6.16 0.12 6.74
N ILE A 86 5.69 -1.12 6.63
CA ILE A 86 4.59 -1.48 5.74
C ILE A 86 3.34 -1.82 6.55
N ARG A 87 2.24 -1.13 6.21
CA ARG A 87 0.91 -1.50 6.69
C ARG A 87 0.26 -2.44 5.69
N LEU A 88 -0.25 -3.55 6.19
CA LEU A 88 -0.88 -4.61 5.41
C LEU A 88 -2.36 -4.76 5.78
N SER A 89 -3.12 -5.39 4.89
CA SER A 89 -4.46 -5.91 5.19
C SER A 89 -4.55 -7.40 4.83
N ILE A 90 -5.21 -8.16 5.69
CA ILE A 90 -5.55 -9.58 5.46
C ILE A 90 -7.06 -9.76 5.22
N ARG A 91 -7.80 -8.66 5.07
CA ARG A 91 -9.26 -8.68 4.97
C ARG A 91 -9.65 -9.17 3.59
N ARG A 92 -10.64 -10.06 3.55
CA ARG A 92 -11.10 -10.67 2.29
C ARG A 92 -11.45 -9.64 1.20
N PRO A 93 -12.20 -8.55 1.48
CA PRO A 93 -12.50 -7.54 0.47
C PRO A 93 -11.24 -6.86 -0.10
N ASP A 94 -10.25 -6.61 0.74
CA ASP A 94 -9.00 -5.96 0.33
C ASP A 94 -8.12 -6.91 -0.50
N LEU A 95 -8.15 -8.21 -0.18
CA LEU A 95 -7.47 -9.25 -0.97
C LEU A 95 -8.10 -9.44 -2.35
N ASP A 96 -9.43 -9.35 -2.44
CA ASP A 96 -10.15 -9.53 -3.70
C ASP A 96 -10.05 -8.27 -4.59
N SER A 97 -10.16 -7.07 -4.01
CA SER A 97 -10.07 -5.79 -4.72
C SER A 97 -9.70 -4.66 -3.76
N PHE A 98 -8.41 -4.37 -3.64
CA PHE A 98 -7.91 -3.31 -2.79
C PHE A 98 -8.26 -1.94 -3.40
N GLN A 99 -9.02 -1.16 -2.63
CA GLN A 99 -9.41 0.20 -2.99
C GLN A 99 -8.85 1.23 -2.02
N TRP A 100 -8.51 2.39 -2.56
CA TRP A 100 -8.01 3.53 -1.81
C TRP A 100 -8.64 4.82 -2.34
N PRO A 101 -8.75 5.91 -1.55
CA PRO A 101 -9.27 7.16 -2.07
C PRO A 101 -8.26 7.75 -3.06
N CYS A 102 -8.77 8.24 -4.19
CA CYS A 102 -7.98 9.03 -5.11
C CYS A 102 -7.66 10.39 -4.48
N GLU A 103 -6.38 10.78 -4.46
CA GLU A 103 -5.91 12.05 -3.88
C GLU A 103 -6.45 13.29 -4.62
N TYR A 104 -7.00 13.13 -5.83
CA TYR A 104 -7.57 14.24 -6.60
C TYR A 104 -9.08 14.42 -6.39
N CYS A 105 -9.86 13.34 -6.41
CA CYS A 105 -11.33 13.41 -6.41
C CYS A 105 -11.97 12.73 -5.18
N LEU A 106 -11.16 12.10 -4.33
CA LEU A 106 -11.55 11.36 -3.13
C LEU A 106 -12.47 10.15 -3.35
N GLN A 107 -12.84 9.86 -4.60
CA GLN A 107 -13.58 8.64 -4.92
C GLN A 107 -12.64 7.42 -4.84
N PRO A 108 -13.16 6.23 -4.50
CA PRO A 108 -12.34 5.01 -4.47
C PRO A 108 -11.74 4.71 -5.85
N THR A 109 -10.46 4.34 -5.86
CA THR A 109 -9.75 3.79 -7.03
C THR A 109 -9.22 2.40 -6.68
N THR A 110 -9.21 1.49 -7.66
CA THR A 110 -8.78 0.10 -7.45
C THR A 110 -7.29 -0.02 -7.77
N LEU A 111 -6.50 -0.50 -6.81
CA LEU A 111 -5.05 -0.69 -6.93
C LEU A 111 -4.62 -2.14 -7.12
N SER A 112 -5.55 -3.10 -6.99
CA SER A 112 -5.32 -4.48 -7.41
C SER A 112 -5.09 -4.57 -8.92
N PRO A 113 -4.44 -5.64 -9.42
CA PRO A 113 -4.21 -5.85 -10.86
C PRO A 113 -5.49 -5.68 -11.70
N GLY A 114 -5.38 -4.96 -12.82
CA GLY A 114 -6.52 -4.61 -13.68
C GLY A 114 -7.37 -3.43 -13.18
N GLY A 115 -7.03 -2.86 -12.02
CA GLY A 115 -7.65 -1.65 -11.49
C GLY A 115 -7.35 -0.38 -12.28
N ASP A 116 -8.06 0.68 -11.94
CA ASP A 116 -7.97 2.00 -12.57
C ASP A 116 -7.01 2.97 -11.85
N GLY A 117 -6.41 2.53 -10.75
CA GLY A 117 -5.54 3.33 -9.92
C GLY A 117 -4.08 3.31 -10.37
N VAL A 118 -3.37 4.37 -10.01
CA VAL A 118 -1.92 4.52 -10.14
C VAL A 118 -1.34 4.96 -8.81
N VAL A 119 -0.13 4.47 -8.53
CA VAL A 119 0.68 4.87 -7.36
C VAL A 119 1.82 5.74 -7.86
N ILE A 120 1.98 6.92 -7.25
CA ILE A 120 2.94 7.93 -7.65
C ILE A 120 3.88 8.20 -6.49
N ASP A 121 5.17 7.92 -6.69
CA ASP A 121 6.22 8.31 -5.75
C ASP A 121 6.72 9.72 -6.09
N VAL A 122 6.51 10.65 -5.16
CA VAL A 122 6.95 12.04 -5.24
C VAL A 122 8.21 12.22 -4.40
N ARG A 123 9.24 12.83 -4.99
CA ARG A 123 10.54 13.06 -4.36
C ARG A 123 10.96 14.51 -4.55
N SER A 124 11.61 15.07 -3.53
CA SER A 124 12.29 16.36 -3.65
C SER A 124 13.75 16.15 -4.06
N ASN A 125 14.31 17.03 -4.89
CA ASN A 125 15.69 16.91 -5.35
C ASN A 125 16.74 17.06 -4.22
N ASP A 126 16.35 17.69 -3.11
CA ASP A 126 17.18 17.92 -1.93
C ASP A 126 16.93 16.89 -0.80
N SER A 127 16.08 15.89 -1.03
CA SER A 127 15.71 14.91 -0.01
C SER A 127 15.85 13.48 -0.53
N SER A 128 16.18 12.56 0.37
CA SER A 128 16.01 11.11 0.13
C SER A 128 14.58 10.63 0.44
N ARG A 129 13.71 11.51 0.97
CA ARG A 129 12.35 11.15 1.35
C ARG A 129 11.46 10.99 0.12
N VAL A 130 10.55 10.04 0.22
CA VAL A 130 9.53 9.75 -0.79
C VAL A 130 8.16 9.89 -0.13
N VAL A 131 7.28 10.64 -0.78
CA VAL A 131 5.85 10.68 -0.46
C VAL A 131 5.12 9.91 -1.54
N GLN A 132 4.17 9.08 -1.14
CA GLN A 132 3.38 8.31 -2.08
C GLN A 132 1.97 8.88 -2.19
N LEU A 133 1.49 9.00 -3.41
CA LEU A 133 0.14 9.45 -3.73
C LEU A 133 -0.57 8.37 -4.54
N THR A 134 -1.87 8.25 -4.34
CA THR A 134 -2.71 7.32 -5.08
C THR A 134 -3.76 8.09 -5.87
N ALA A 135 -3.98 7.75 -7.14
CA ALA A 135 -4.94 8.45 -7.97
C ALA A 135 -5.63 7.51 -8.95
N HIS A 136 -6.85 7.86 -9.38
CA HIS A 136 -7.33 7.33 -10.66
C HIS A 136 -6.37 7.74 -11.76
N ARG A 137 -6.12 6.83 -12.69
CA ARG A 137 -5.33 7.09 -13.90
C ARG A 137 -5.86 8.29 -14.68
N ALA A 138 -7.18 8.38 -14.85
CA ALA A 138 -7.82 9.50 -15.54
C ALA A 138 -7.65 10.83 -14.80
N CYS A 139 -7.76 10.83 -13.47
CA CYS A 139 -7.52 12.04 -12.67
C CYS A 139 -6.07 12.49 -12.78
N PHE A 140 -5.11 11.56 -12.68
CA PHE A 140 -3.69 11.86 -12.85
C PHE A 140 -3.40 12.44 -14.24
N SER A 141 -3.84 11.77 -15.30
CA SER A 141 -3.70 12.23 -16.70
C SER A 141 -4.31 13.62 -16.91
N GLY A 142 -5.47 13.90 -16.29
CA GLY A 142 -6.14 15.20 -16.34
C GLY A 142 -5.36 16.35 -15.70
N HIS A 143 -4.51 16.07 -14.70
CA HIS A 143 -3.69 17.07 -13.99
C HIS A 143 -2.31 17.30 -14.62
N LEU A 144 -1.90 16.48 -15.59
CA LEU A 144 -0.67 16.70 -16.34
C LEU A 144 -0.81 17.85 -17.34
N HIS A 145 0.28 18.59 -17.58
CA HIS A 145 0.32 19.65 -18.59
C HIS A 145 -0.18 19.13 -19.95
N PRO A 146 -1.01 19.89 -20.70
CA PRO A 146 -1.62 19.41 -21.95
C PRO A 146 -0.63 18.87 -22.98
N GLU A 147 0.57 19.45 -23.04
CA GLU A 147 1.64 19.04 -23.97
C GLU A 147 2.58 17.96 -23.40
N SER A 148 2.30 17.45 -22.20
CA SER A 148 3.13 16.42 -21.58
C SER A 148 2.95 15.06 -22.28
N THR A 149 4.06 14.45 -22.69
CA THR A 149 4.07 13.07 -23.20
C THR A 149 3.65 12.04 -22.16
N GLU A 150 3.70 12.41 -20.87
CA GLU A 150 3.28 11.54 -19.77
C GLU A 150 1.77 11.31 -19.75
N ARG A 151 0.96 12.14 -20.44
CA ARG A 151 -0.49 11.91 -20.57
C ARG A 151 -0.79 10.61 -21.29
N THR A 152 -0.17 10.40 -22.45
CA THR A 152 -0.33 9.16 -23.22
C THR A 152 0.20 7.95 -22.45
N ARG A 153 1.29 8.12 -21.70
CA ARG A 153 1.85 7.06 -20.85
C ARG A 153 0.90 6.71 -19.70
N ALA A 154 0.31 7.71 -19.05
CA ALA A 154 -0.66 7.51 -18.00
C ALA A 154 -1.82 6.64 -18.49
N ASP A 155 -2.36 6.92 -19.68
CA ASP A 155 -3.55 6.23 -20.22
C ASP A 155 -3.32 4.73 -20.53
N ILE A 156 -2.07 4.32 -20.78
CA ILE A 156 -1.71 2.92 -21.06
C ILE A 156 -1.24 2.12 -19.85
N LEU A 157 -0.99 2.77 -18.69
CA LEU A 157 -0.57 2.05 -17.47
C LEU A 157 -1.62 0.99 -17.12
N GLY A 158 -1.26 -0.29 -17.06
CA GLY A 158 -2.19 -1.36 -16.69
C GLY A 158 -3.06 -1.94 -17.80
N GLN A 159 -2.74 -1.67 -19.08
CA GLN A 159 -3.21 -2.45 -20.24
C GLN A 159 -2.31 -3.66 -20.51
#